data_AF-A0A6I3LI02-F1
#
_entry.id   AF-A0A6I3LI02-F1
#
_cell.length_a   1.000
_cell.length_b   1.000
_cell.length_c   1.000
_cell.angle_alpha   90.00
_cell.angle_beta   90.00
_cell.angle_gamma   90.00
#
_symmetry.space_group_name_H-M   'P 1'
#
loop_
_entity.id
_entity.type
_entity.pdbx_description
1 polymer ?
#
loop_
_entity_poly.entity_id
_entity_poly.type
_entity_poly.pdbx_seq_one_letter_code
_entity_poly.pdbx_strand_id
1 'polypeptide(L)'
;MNTTLERGAIIAPLLNVRTPSERSVLKKEMGEIDMSKTVILSAARTPVGKFGGSLKDVKATELGGIAIKAALERANVSANDVEEVIFGTV
;
A
#
# COMPACT_ATOMS: atom_id res chain seq x y z
N MET A 1 -22.41 -9.15 -29.61
CA MET A 1 -21.34 -8.15 -29.76
C MET A 1 -21.29 -7.36 -28.46
N ASN A 2 -20.36 -7.71 -27.56
CA ASN A 2 -20.19 -6.97 -26.31
C ASN A 2 -18.69 -6.78 -26.07
N THR A 3 -18.21 -5.58 -26.37
CA THR A 3 -16.85 -5.11 -26.10
C THR A 3 -16.96 -3.85 -25.26
N THR A 4 -17.23 -4.03 -23.97
CA THR A 4 -17.07 -3.00 -22.95
C THR A 4 -16.84 -3.73 -21.62
N LEU A 5 -15.87 -3.27 -20.83
CA LEU A 5 -15.62 -3.63 -19.42
C LEU A 5 -14.51 -4.66 -19.13
N GLU A 6 -13.47 -4.68 -19.96
CA GLU A 6 -12.09 -4.83 -19.46
C GLU A 6 -11.75 -3.58 -18.60
N ARG A 7 -11.14 -3.77 -17.42
CA ARG A 7 -10.56 -2.75 -16.50
C ARG A 7 -11.44 -2.14 -15.39
N GLY A 8 -12.49 -2.83 -14.95
CA GLY A 8 -13.30 -2.45 -13.77
C GLY A 8 -13.12 -3.33 -12.52
N ALA A 9 -12.14 -4.26 -12.55
CA ALA A 9 -11.73 -5.05 -11.39
C ALA A 9 -10.89 -4.15 -10.47
N ILE A 10 -11.35 -3.84 -9.27
CA ILE A 10 -11.03 -4.44 -7.97
C ILE A 10 -12.05 -3.76 -7.02
N ILE A 11 -12.53 -4.42 -5.97
CA ILE A 11 -13.44 -3.90 -4.92
C ILE A 11 -14.93 -3.60 -5.29
N ALA A 12 -15.69 -4.64 -5.67
CA ALA A 12 -17.03 -5.02 -5.14
C ALA A 12 -17.79 -5.89 -6.18
N PRO A 13 -18.49 -6.98 -5.79
CA PRO A 13 -19.30 -7.10 -4.58
C PRO A 13 -18.95 -8.33 -3.73
N LEU A 14 -18.59 -8.09 -2.46
CA LEU A 14 -18.40 -9.11 -1.42
C LEU A 14 -19.71 -9.75 -0.94
N LEU A 15 -20.81 -9.65 -1.70
CA LEU A 15 -22.15 -10.03 -1.24
C LEU A 15 -22.76 -11.25 -1.94
N ASN A 16 -22.03 -12.00 -2.77
CA ASN A 16 -22.66 -13.10 -3.51
C ASN A 16 -21.83 -14.37 -3.74
N VAL A 17 -20.98 -14.76 -2.79
CA VAL A 17 -20.33 -16.09 -2.85
C VAL A 17 -21.36 -17.15 -2.43
N ARG A 18 -22.10 -17.71 -3.40
CA ARG A 18 -23.20 -18.65 -3.17
C ARG A 18 -22.83 -20.13 -3.29
N THR A 19 -21.58 -20.48 -3.64
CA THR A 19 -21.20 -21.90 -3.80
C THR A 19 -19.90 -22.29 -3.07
N PRO A 20 -19.84 -23.46 -2.41
CA PRO A 20 -18.61 -23.99 -1.81
C PRO A 20 -17.47 -24.21 -2.82
N SER A 21 -17.79 -24.45 -4.09
CA SER A 21 -16.82 -24.69 -5.17
C SER A 21 -16.03 -23.42 -5.55
N GLU A 22 -16.66 -22.24 -5.58
CA GLU A 22 -15.98 -20.98 -5.89
C GLU A 22 -15.02 -20.56 -4.76
N ARG A 23 -15.36 -20.85 -3.50
CA ARG A 23 -14.44 -20.66 -2.35
C ARG A 23 -13.16 -21.47 -2.49
N SER A 24 -13.24 -22.69 -3.05
CA SER A 24 -12.06 -23.55 -3.23
C SER A 24 -11.17 -23.10 -4.39
N VAL A 25 -11.74 -22.53 -5.45
CA VAL A 25 -10.97 -21.96 -6.57
C VAL A 25 -10.28 -20.67 -6.14
N LEU A 26 -10.99 -19.80 -5.40
CA LEU A 26 -10.39 -18.62 -4.77
C LEU A 26 -9.26 -18.99 -3.81
N LYS A 27 -9.39 -20.06 -3.00
CA LYS A 27 -8.32 -20.53 -2.11
C LYS A 27 -7.12 -21.13 -2.86
N LYS A 28 -7.31 -21.53 -4.13
CA LYS A 28 -6.26 -22.07 -5.01
C LYS A 28 -5.55 -20.97 -5.81
N GLU A 29 -6.27 -19.93 -6.22
CA GLU A 29 -5.71 -18.74 -6.88
C GLU A 29 -5.10 -17.76 -5.88
N MET A 30 -5.76 -17.54 -4.75
CA MET A 30 -5.20 -16.89 -3.57
C MET A 30 -4.43 -17.94 -2.80
N GLY A 31 -3.24 -18.30 -3.32
CA GLY A 31 -2.32 -19.21 -2.65
C GLY A 31 -2.29 -18.92 -1.16
N GLU A 32 -2.41 -20.00 -0.36
CA GLU A 32 -2.52 -19.99 1.09
C GLU A 32 -1.77 -18.79 1.68
N ILE A 33 -2.52 -17.79 2.16
CA ILE A 33 -1.96 -16.68 2.91
C ILE A 33 -1.58 -17.27 4.25
N ASP A 34 -0.38 -17.83 4.28
CA ASP A 34 0.29 -18.16 5.52
C ASP A 34 0.33 -16.87 6.35
N MET A 35 -0.22 -16.93 7.56
CA MET A 35 -0.32 -15.78 8.47
C MET A 35 1.06 -15.23 8.88
N SER A 36 2.16 -15.91 8.48
CA SER A 36 3.53 -15.46 8.68
C SER A 36 4.12 -14.66 7.50
N LYS A 37 3.38 -14.47 6.40
CA LYS A 37 3.91 -13.87 5.18
C LYS A 37 4.05 -12.35 5.29
N THR A 38 5.28 -11.86 5.36
CA THR A 38 5.60 -10.42 5.28
C THR A 38 5.38 -9.89 3.86
N VAL A 39 4.69 -8.76 3.74
CA VAL A 39 4.41 -8.09 2.46
C VAL A 39 4.72 -6.60 2.54
N ILE A 40 5.07 -5.99 1.40
CA ILE A 40 5.24 -4.53 1.28
C ILE A 40 3.93 -3.95 0.75
N LEU A 41 3.23 -3.17 1.57
CA LEU A 41 1.94 -2.58 1.19
C LEU A 41 2.11 -1.37 0.25
N SER A 42 3.13 -0.54 0.51
CA SER A 42 3.37 0.70 -0.22
C SER A 42 4.81 1.19 -0.04
N ALA A 43 5.26 2.04 -0.96
CA ALA A 43 6.51 2.76 -0.86
C ALA A 43 6.34 4.21 -1.35
N ALA A 44 7.02 5.14 -0.69
CA ALA A 44 7.07 6.55 -1.09
C ALA A 44 8.43 7.16 -0.75
N ARG A 45 8.76 8.24 -1.44
CA ARG A 45 9.97 9.04 -1.21
C ARG A 45 9.71 10.50 -1.53
N THR A 46 10.47 11.39 -0.93
CA THR A 46 10.51 12.80 -1.34
C THR A 46 11.33 12.97 -2.62
N PRO A 47 11.14 14.08 -3.37
CA PRO A 47 12.08 14.48 -4.40
C PRO A 47 13.48 14.71 -3.82
N VAL A 48 14.51 14.51 -4.66
CA VAL A 48 15.90 14.80 -4.29
C VAL A 48 16.20 16.26 -4.64
N GLY A 49 16.49 17.08 -3.63
CA GLY A 49 16.87 18.48 -3.81
C GLY A 49 18.37 18.65 -4.07
N LYS A 50 18.73 19.77 -4.70
CA LYS A 50 20.14 20.22 -4.75
C LYS A 50 20.54 20.79 -3.39
N PHE A 51 21.80 20.61 -2.98
CA PHE A 51 22.36 21.25 -1.79
C PHE A 51 22.18 22.78 -1.87
N GLY A 52 21.62 23.38 -0.82
CA GLY A 52 21.26 24.80 -0.79
C GLY A 52 20.08 25.20 -1.72
N GLY A 53 19.34 24.22 -2.25
CA GLY A 53 18.22 24.43 -3.17
C GLY A 53 16.88 24.63 -2.47
N SER A 54 15.79 24.22 -3.14
CA SER A 54 14.40 24.45 -2.71
C SER A 54 14.01 23.76 -1.40
N LEU A 55 14.74 22.74 -0.96
CA LEU A 55 14.46 21.99 0.28
C LEU A 55 15.36 22.42 1.44
N LYS A 56 16.19 23.46 1.27
CA LYS A 56 17.20 23.88 2.27
C LYS A 56 16.61 24.27 3.63
N ASP A 57 15.37 24.78 3.63
CA ASP A 57 14.70 25.30 4.83
C ASP A 57 13.85 24.22 5.51
N VAL A 58 13.76 23.01 4.94
CA VAL A 58 12.98 21.88 5.47
C VAL A 58 13.90 20.94 6.24
N LYS A 59 13.51 20.55 7.45
CA LYS A 59 14.32 19.63 8.27
C LYS A 59 14.30 18.22 7.68
N ALA A 60 15.39 17.47 7.87
CA ALA A 60 15.48 16.08 7.42
C ALA A 60 14.39 15.19 8.03
N THR A 61 14.04 15.40 9.30
CA THR A 61 12.95 14.69 9.98
C THR A 61 11.58 14.97 9.38
N GLU A 62 11.33 16.20 8.93
CA GLU A 62 10.08 16.59 8.27
C GLU A 62 9.98 15.92 6.89
N LEU A 63 11.07 15.89 6.11
CA LEU A 63 11.12 15.16 4.84
C LEU A 63 10.86 13.66 5.03
N GLY A 64 11.45 13.05 6.07
CA GLY A 64 11.18 11.67 6.45
C GLY A 64 9.71 11.44 6.79
N GLY A 65 9.12 12.33 7.61
CA GLY A 65 7.70 12.28 7.98
C GLY A 65 6.77 12.40 6.76
N ILE A 66 7.07 13.29 5.81
CA ILE A 66 6.32 13.43 4.56
C ILE A 66 6.35 12.12 3.75
N ALA A 67 7.52 11.49 3.65
CA ALA A 67 7.65 10.21 2.94
C ALA A 67 6.83 9.09 3.61
N ILE A 68 6.91 8.95 4.94
CA ILE A 68 6.16 7.94 5.70
C ILE A 68 4.65 8.16 5.55
N LYS A 69 4.19 9.40 5.74
CA LYS A 69 2.76 9.75 5.61
C LYS A 69 2.22 9.39 4.23
N ALA A 70 2.94 9.74 3.17
CA ALA A 70 2.52 9.41 1.80
C ALA A 70 2.48 7.89 1.54
N ALA A 71 3.38 7.11 2.17
CA ALA A 71 3.36 5.65 2.06
C ALA A 71 2.11 5.06 2.73
N LEU A 72 1.78 5.51 3.95
CA LEU A 72 0.59 5.08 4.69
C LEU A 72 -0.71 5.44 3.98
N GLU A 73 -0.82 6.66 3.45
CA GLU A 73 -1.99 7.12 2.69
C GLU A 73 -2.23 6.25 1.44
N ARG A 74 -1.17 5.92 0.68
CA ARG A 74 -1.25 5.03 -0.48
C ARG A 74 -1.62 3.59 -0.11
N ALA A 75 -1.16 3.13 1.05
CA ALA A 75 -1.51 1.82 1.60
C ALA A 75 -2.92 1.79 2.20
N ASN A 76 -3.56 2.95 2.38
CA ASN A 76 -4.82 3.12 3.11
C ASN A 76 -4.75 2.55 4.54
N VAL A 77 -3.62 2.79 5.22
CA VAL A 77 -3.35 2.34 6.60
C VAL A 77 -3.43 3.53 7.56
N SER A 78 -4.11 3.34 8.70
CA SER A 78 -4.15 4.36 9.74
C SER A 78 -2.81 4.46 10.47
N ALA A 79 -2.40 5.66 10.85
CA ALA A 79 -1.21 5.84 11.67
C ALA A 79 -1.30 5.14 13.04
N ASN A 80 -2.52 4.92 13.55
CA ASN A 80 -2.74 4.20 14.81
C ASN A 80 -2.51 2.68 14.70
N ASP A 81 -2.49 2.14 13.49
CA ASP A 81 -2.25 0.71 13.24
C ASP A 81 -0.74 0.39 13.11
N VAL A 82 0.11 1.42 13.13
CA VAL A 82 1.56 1.28 13.02
C VAL A 82 2.16 1.02 14.40
N GLU A 83 2.75 -0.16 14.57
CA GLU A 83 3.38 -0.58 15.83
C GLU A 83 4.81 -0.07 15.98
N GLU A 84 5.57 -0.01 14.87
CA GLU A 84 6.98 0.38 14.88
C GLU A 84 7.34 1.22 13.65
N VAL A 85 8.20 2.22 13.87
CA VAL A 85 8.78 3.06 12.80
C VAL A 85 10.29 3.09 12.97
N ILE A 86 11.00 2.59 11.96
CA ILE A 86 12.46 2.64 11.90
C ILE A 86 12.85 3.63 10.80
N PHE A 87 13.58 4.69 11.17
CA PHE A 87 14.03 5.73 10.23
C PHE A 87 15.53 5.97 10.36
N GLY A 88 16.26 5.85 9.25
CA GLY A 88 17.70 6.10 9.19
C GLY A 88 18.01 7.55 8.82
N THR A 89 18.95 8.16 9.55
CA THR A 89 19.48 9.51 9.27
C THR A 89 20.97 9.58 9.63
N VAL A 90 21.72 10.48 9.00
CA VAL A 90 23.17 10.69 9.14
C VAL A 90 23.45 12.18 9.26
#